data_AF-A0ABC9HFL9-F1
#
_entry.id   AF-A0ABC9HFL9-F1
#
_cell.length_a   1.000
_cell.length_b   1.000
_cell.length_c   1.000
_cell.angle_alpha   90.00
_cell.angle_beta   90.00
_cell.angle_gamma   90.00
#
_symmetry.space_group_name_H-M   'P 1'
#
loop_
_entity.id
_entity.type
_entity.pdbx_description
1 polymer ?
#
loop_
_entity_poly.entity_id
_entity_poly.type
_entity_poly.pdbx_seq_one_letter_code
_entity_poly.pdbx_strand_id
1 'polypeptide(L)'
;MIRRRFVNLVAYNYSTGERSLHRLDAAKHLFYPSTAKAEAAHAKEEDNNGGNPKPPKIGSLRQLPLPSLRFETFATASNNDMDMDGESMVLLNSHSSEGKILHASDDGEDGWAVLYDADSGSATTMPYIEGPLGSEPTFISVAGAGKEEGSLYAMTNHYLEHSFHSSTVRSYTVVDGGRTICASIESKGTYWFDTRSHEWQKAGDWVLPFQGRAEYISELDTWFVIQPYNDHLCASSDLATAMADHRAPTLQHVWKYLDLPYESEYIVLKGRLRGISLRRSRNWSPDSVDLLNLGGGRFCIATVIQDQRTVSFGYESDTETEAEFVVLSGLEVVCDMMPAIEKKGGSEW
;
A
#
# COMPACT_ATOMS: atom_id res chain seq x y z
N MET A 1 -1.88 19.70 -7.41
CA MET A 1 -2.08 18.50 -6.58
C MET A 1 -2.62 18.93 -5.22
N ILE A 2 -3.55 18.20 -4.61
CA ILE A 2 -4.01 18.51 -3.24
C ILE A 2 -2.88 18.22 -2.25
N ARG A 3 -2.71 19.12 -1.27
CA ARG A 3 -1.95 18.83 -0.05
C ARG A 3 -2.90 18.21 0.95
N ARG A 4 -2.78 16.90 1.15
CA ARG A 4 -3.59 16.16 2.10
C ARG A 4 -3.23 16.58 3.51
N ARG A 5 -4.27 16.79 4.31
CA ARG A 5 -4.17 16.94 5.75
C ARG A 5 -4.38 15.61 6.46
N PHE A 6 -5.26 14.76 5.94
CA PHE A 6 -5.69 13.55 6.65
C PHE A 6 -5.20 12.25 5.99
N VAL A 7 -4.78 11.32 6.84
CA VAL A 7 -4.68 9.89 6.53
C VAL A 7 -5.91 9.20 7.12
N ASN A 8 -6.68 8.55 6.27
CA ASN A 8 -7.85 7.77 6.67
C ASN A 8 -7.41 6.34 6.96
N LEU A 9 -7.69 5.84 8.15
CA LEU A 9 -7.37 4.49 8.59
C LEU A 9 -8.67 3.75 8.87
N VAL A 10 -8.86 2.62 8.22
CA VAL A 10 -9.97 1.72 8.53
C VAL A 10 -9.41 0.62 9.40
N ALA A 11 -9.92 0.50 10.62
CA ALA A 11 -9.51 -0.53 11.57
C ALA A 11 -10.64 -1.55 11.75
N TYR A 12 -10.33 -2.84 11.62
CA TYR A 12 -11.24 -3.93 11.94
C TYR A 12 -11.01 -4.41 13.37
N ASN A 13 -12.10 -4.62 14.10
CA ASN A 13 -12.06 -5.19 15.44
C ASN A 13 -12.53 -6.64 15.42
N TYR A 14 -11.59 -7.59 15.44
CA TYR A 14 -11.87 -9.04 15.46
C TYR A 14 -12.80 -9.49 16.59
N SER A 15 -12.83 -8.78 17.72
CA SER A 15 -13.69 -9.17 18.86
C SER A 15 -15.15 -8.78 18.68
N THR A 16 -15.43 -7.71 17.94
CA THR A 16 -16.79 -7.19 17.71
C THR A 16 -17.27 -7.39 16.29
N GLY A 17 -16.37 -7.72 15.35
CA GLY A 17 -16.65 -7.71 13.91
C GLY A 17 -16.88 -6.30 13.36
N GLU A 18 -16.59 -5.23 14.09
CA GLU A 18 -16.88 -3.87 13.61
C GLU A 18 -15.68 -3.28 12.87
N ARG A 19 -15.94 -2.56 11.77
CA ARG A 19 -14.94 -1.68 11.15
C ARG A 19 -15.14 -0.25 11.62
N SER A 20 -14.07 0.50 11.74
CA SER A 20 -14.13 1.90 12.16
C SER A 20 -13.14 2.76 11.38
N LEU A 21 -13.62 3.92 10.93
CA LEU A 21 -12.84 4.90 10.19
C LEU A 21 -12.26 5.95 11.13
N HIS A 22 -10.94 6.11 11.10
CA HIS A 22 -10.20 7.08 11.88
C HIS A 22 -9.48 8.05 10.95
N ARG A 23 -9.59 9.36 11.22
CA ARG A 23 -8.88 10.40 10.46
C ARG A 23 -7.71 10.94 11.26
N LEU A 24 -6.49 10.73 10.76
CA LEU A 24 -5.25 11.16 11.40
C LEU A 24 -4.71 12.42 10.70
N ASP A 25 -4.42 13.47 11.46
CA ASP A 25 -3.74 14.66 10.94
C ASP A 25 -2.26 14.34 10.65
N ALA A 26 -1.92 14.21 9.36
CA ALA A 26 -0.60 13.78 8.91
C ALA A 26 0.51 14.69 9.41
N ALA A 27 0.33 16.02 9.33
CA ALA A 27 1.35 16.98 9.71
C ALA A 27 1.69 16.91 11.20
N LYS A 28 0.71 16.56 12.03
CA LYS A 28 0.89 16.43 13.48
C LYS A 28 1.58 15.13 13.89
N HIS A 29 1.34 14.05 13.14
CA HIS A 29 1.68 12.69 13.58
C HIS A 29 2.76 11.98 12.75
N LEU A 30 3.06 12.46 11.54
CA LEU A 30 3.99 11.80 10.62
C LEU A 30 5.22 12.65 10.30
N PHE A 31 5.16 13.97 10.45
CA PHE A 31 6.21 14.88 10.00
C PHE A 31 6.78 15.72 11.12
N TYR A 32 8.09 15.97 11.04
CA TYR A 32 8.72 17.01 11.84
C TYR A 32 8.27 18.39 11.34
N PRO A 33 8.22 19.43 12.19
CA PRO A 33 7.83 20.77 11.76
C PRO A 33 8.76 21.43 10.72
N SER A 34 9.98 20.91 10.55
CA SER A 34 10.94 21.36 9.55
C SER A 34 12.02 20.32 9.27
N THR A 35 12.65 20.40 8.09
CA THR A 35 13.80 19.56 7.69
C THR A 35 14.94 19.62 8.70
N ALA A 36 15.32 20.82 9.16
CA ALA A 36 16.37 20.99 10.16
C ALA A 36 16.06 20.27 11.49
N LYS A 37 14.79 20.16 11.89
CA LYS A 37 14.40 19.38 13.08
C LYS A 37 14.47 17.87 12.82
N ALA A 38 14.12 17.42 11.62
CA ALA A 38 14.27 16.02 11.22
C ALA A 38 15.76 15.61 11.21
N GLU A 39 16.63 16.41 10.59
CA GLU A 39 18.07 16.19 10.55
C GLU A 39 18.70 16.16 11.96
N ALA A 40 18.34 17.12 12.81
CA ALA A 40 18.83 17.15 14.19
C ALA A 40 18.37 15.96 15.04
N ALA A 41 17.20 15.37 14.72
CA ALA A 41 16.74 14.14 15.36
C ALA A 41 17.55 12.92 14.88
N HIS A 42 17.90 12.86 13.60
CA HIS A 42 18.68 11.78 13.00
C HIS A 42 20.15 11.80 13.44
N ALA A 43 20.80 12.97 13.42
CA ALA A 43 22.24 13.12 13.74
C ALA A 43 22.61 12.74 15.19
N LYS A 44 21.64 12.70 16.12
CA LYS A 44 21.87 12.36 17.53
C LYS A 44 21.61 10.90 17.89
N GLU A 45 21.20 10.06 16.93
CA GLU A 45 21.13 8.61 17.14
C GLU A 45 22.51 7.94 17.04
N GLU A 46 23.45 8.54 16.30
CA GLU A 46 24.83 8.04 16.13
C GLU A 46 25.74 8.35 17.36
N ASP A 47 25.42 9.38 18.15
CA ASP A 47 26.23 9.88 19.28
C ASP A 47 25.74 9.41 20.68
N ASN A 48 25.25 8.17 20.79
CA ASN A 48 24.84 7.62 22.10
C ASN A 48 26.04 7.17 22.95
N ASN A 49 26.82 8.14 23.45
CA ASN A 49 27.78 7.91 24.55
C ASN A 49 27.84 9.04 25.60
N GLY A 50 26.86 9.95 25.67
CA GLY A 50 26.90 11.02 26.68
C GLY A 50 25.57 11.70 26.97
N GLY A 51 24.93 11.28 28.08
CA GLY A 51 24.14 12.03 29.08
C GLY A 51 23.26 13.26 28.74
N ASN A 52 23.06 13.67 27.50
CA ASN A 52 22.30 14.86 27.14
C ASN A 52 20.86 14.51 26.70
N PRO A 53 19.88 15.43 26.84
CA PRO A 53 18.47 15.10 26.71
C PRO A 53 18.09 14.73 25.27
N LYS A 54 17.37 13.61 25.14
CA LYS A 54 16.82 13.09 23.87
C LYS A 54 16.01 14.19 23.16
N PRO A 55 16.26 14.49 21.87
CA PRO A 55 15.36 15.34 21.10
C PRO A 55 13.98 14.66 21.00
N PRO A 56 12.90 15.44 20.76
CA PRO A 56 11.56 14.90 20.72
C PRO A 56 11.42 14.01 19.48
N LYS A 57 11.49 12.70 19.67
CA LYS A 57 10.95 11.74 18.70
C LYS A 57 9.47 12.05 18.54
N ILE A 58 8.96 11.97 17.32
CA ILE A 58 7.52 11.97 17.09
C ILE A 58 6.93 10.87 17.99
N GLY A 59 6.06 11.27 18.91
CA GLY A 59 5.54 10.35 19.92
C GLY A 59 4.69 9.27 19.26
N SER A 60 4.89 8.03 19.66
CA SER A 60 4.03 6.92 19.21
C SER A 60 2.59 7.20 19.62
N LEU A 61 1.69 7.12 18.65
CA LEU A 61 0.26 7.24 18.90
C LEU A 61 -0.20 5.98 19.65
N ARG A 62 -0.61 6.13 20.92
CA ARG A 62 -1.06 4.98 21.74
C ARG A 62 -2.48 4.53 21.43
N GLN A 63 -3.31 5.43 20.90
CA GLN A 63 -4.70 5.17 20.54
C GLN A 63 -5.04 5.96 19.29
N LEU A 64 -5.78 5.35 18.37
CA LEU A 64 -6.32 6.03 17.20
C LEU A 64 -7.21 7.20 17.63
N PRO A 65 -7.32 8.28 16.82
CA PRO A 65 -8.31 9.32 17.04
C PRO A 65 -9.72 8.73 17.15
N LEU A 66 -10.67 9.47 17.72
CA LEU A 66 -12.06 8.99 17.78
C LEU A 66 -12.57 8.62 16.37
N PRO A 67 -13.29 7.50 16.24
CA PRO A 67 -13.79 7.06 14.94
C PRO A 67 -14.78 8.09 14.40
N SER A 68 -14.59 8.47 13.14
CA SER A 68 -15.48 9.36 12.40
C SER A 68 -16.71 8.61 11.89
N LEU A 69 -16.57 7.30 11.65
CA LEU A 69 -17.65 6.40 11.27
C LEU A 69 -17.37 4.99 11.80
N ARG A 70 -18.44 4.23 12.06
CA ARG A 70 -18.40 2.78 12.30
C ARG A 70 -19.21 2.10 11.21
N PHE A 71 -18.69 1.01 10.70
CA PHE A 71 -19.37 0.13 9.75
C PHE A 71 -19.64 -1.18 10.49
N GLU A 72 -20.89 -1.64 10.41
CA GLU A 72 -21.21 -3.02 10.73
C GLU A 72 -20.85 -3.86 9.50
N THR A 73 -19.95 -4.84 9.65
CA THR A 73 -19.73 -5.81 8.58
C THR A 73 -20.96 -6.70 8.49
N PHE A 74 -21.45 -6.95 7.28
CA PHE A 74 -22.48 -7.95 7.10
C PHE A 74 -21.82 -9.32 7.23
N ALA A 75 -22.09 -10.02 8.34
CA ALA A 75 -21.61 -11.38 8.52
C ALA A 75 -22.16 -12.25 7.40
N THR A 76 -21.28 -12.75 6.53
CA THR A 76 -21.61 -13.83 5.62
C THR A 76 -21.98 -15.05 6.47
N ALA A 77 -23.07 -15.72 6.13
CA ALA A 77 -23.65 -16.80 6.95
C ALA A 77 -22.82 -18.10 6.99
N SER A 78 -21.58 -18.08 6.48
CA SER A 78 -20.70 -19.23 6.45
C SER A 78 -19.74 -19.23 7.65
N ASN A 79 -20.03 -20.10 8.60
CA ASN A 79 -19.24 -20.36 9.81
C ASN A 79 -17.88 -21.06 9.53
N ASN A 80 -17.27 -20.84 8.36
CA ASN A 80 -15.93 -21.31 8.11
C ASN A 80 -14.97 -20.14 8.37
N ASP A 81 -14.10 -20.30 9.37
CA ASP A 81 -13.03 -19.36 9.76
C ASP A 81 -12.00 -19.05 8.64
N MET A 82 -12.32 -19.32 7.38
CA MET A 82 -11.46 -19.14 6.19
C MET A 82 -12.14 -18.36 5.06
N ASP A 83 -13.34 -17.80 5.28
CA ASP A 83 -14.03 -17.00 4.26
C ASP A 83 -13.44 -15.59 4.20
N MET A 84 -12.47 -15.47 3.30
CA MET A 84 -11.74 -14.27 2.89
C MET A 84 -12.70 -13.10 2.62
N ASP A 85 -12.38 -11.97 3.25
CA ASP A 85 -13.04 -10.67 3.16
C ASP A 85 -13.44 -10.28 1.71
N GLY A 86 -14.71 -10.47 1.35
CA GLY A 86 -15.31 -9.91 0.13
C GLY A 86 -15.48 -8.39 0.16
N GLU A 87 -15.07 -7.72 1.25
CA GLU A 87 -15.22 -6.28 1.45
C GLU A 87 -13.93 -5.51 1.15
N SER A 88 -13.97 -4.64 0.13
CA SER A 88 -12.90 -3.71 -0.23
C SER A 88 -13.20 -2.28 0.19
N MET A 89 -12.19 -1.58 0.70
CA MET A 89 -12.28 -0.14 0.98
C MET A 89 -11.22 0.64 0.23
N VAL A 90 -11.65 1.60 -0.60
CA VAL A 90 -10.77 2.31 -1.54
C VAL A 90 -10.97 3.82 -1.45
N LEU A 91 -9.87 4.55 -1.39
CA LEU A 91 -9.89 6.01 -1.44
C LEU A 91 -10.07 6.49 -2.89
N LEU A 92 -11.19 7.15 -3.18
CA LEU A 92 -11.51 7.65 -4.51
C LEU A 92 -10.91 9.04 -4.76
N ASN A 93 -10.63 9.32 -6.03
CA ASN A 93 -10.23 10.63 -6.52
C ASN A 93 -9.07 11.22 -5.71
N SER A 94 -8.02 10.43 -5.51
CA SER A 94 -6.95 10.76 -4.57
C SER A 94 -6.19 12.07 -4.90
N HIS A 95 -6.35 12.61 -6.11
CA HIS A 95 -5.78 13.89 -6.51
C HIS A 95 -6.67 15.10 -6.19
N SER A 96 -7.97 14.91 -5.95
CA SER A 96 -8.98 15.96 -5.75
C SER A 96 -9.84 15.82 -4.49
N SER A 97 -9.75 14.71 -3.76
CA SER A 97 -10.39 14.54 -2.45
C SER A 97 -9.52 13.72 -1.49
N GLU A 98 -9.64 14.04 -0.20
CA GLU A 98 -9.10 13.25 0.91
C GLU A 98 -10.17 12.61 1.79
N GLY A 99 -11.46 12.74 1.43
CA GLY A 99 -12.58 12.27 2.23
C GLY A 99 -13.46 11.22 1.55
N LYS A 100 -13.38 11.07 0.22
CA LYS A 100 -14.22 10.14 -0.54
C LYS A 100 -13.70 8.71 -0.47
N ILE A 101 -14.37 7.85 0.29
CA ILE A 101 -14.00 6.46 0.53
C ILE A 101 -15.12 5.58 0.00
N LEU A 102 -14.80 4.70 -0.94
CA LEU A 102 -15.68 3.65 -1.40
C LEU A 102 -15.55 2.45 -0.47
N HIS A 103 -16.66 1.92 -0.01
CA HIS A 103 -16.77 0.61 0.61
C HIS A 103 -17.60 -0.27 -0.32
N ALA A 104 -16.99 -1.32 -0.85
CA ALA A 104 -17.66 -2.27 -1.72
C ALA A 104 -17.59 -3.66 -1.07
N SER A 105 -18.65 -4.45 -1.22
CA SER A 105 -18.69 -5.83 -0.77
C SER A 105 -19.22 -6.70 -1.90
N ASP A 106 -18.70 -7.91 -1.98
CA ASP A 106 -19.24 -8.99 -2.80
C ASP A 106 -19.80 -10.07 -1.87
N ASP A 107 -21.10 -10.33 -1.97
CA ASP A 107 -21.76 -11.45 -1.25
C ASP A 107 -21.91 -12.70 -2.14
N GLY A 108 -21.34 -12.67 -3.35
CA GLY A 108 -21.32 -13.78 -4.30
C GLY A 108 -22.47 -13.78 -5.31
N GLU A 109 -23.55 -13.02 -5.09
CA GLU A 109 -24.65 -12.86 -6.05
C GLU A 109 -24.80 -11.42 -6.54
N ASP A 110 -24.78 -10.43 -5.65
CA ASP A 110 -24.94 -9.00 -5.98
C ASP A 110 -23.95 -8.14 -5.16
N GLY A 111 -22.99 -7.52 -5.85
CA GLY A 111 -22.07 -6.59 -5.21
C GLY A 111 -22.74 -5.27 -4.83
N TRP A 112 -22.65 -4.86 -3.57
CA TRP A 112 -23.09 -3.53 -3.14
C TRP A 112 -21.88 -2.60 -2.94
N ALA A 113 -22.11 -1.31 -3.14
CA ALA A 113 -21.11 -0.29 -2.88
C ALA A 113 -21.73 0.96 -2.24
N VAL A 114 -21.02 1.52 -1.27
CA VAL A 114 -21.38 2.76 -0.57
C VAL A 114 -20.21 3.72 -0.67
N LEU A 115 -20.49 4.93 -1.12
CA LEU A 115 -19.56 6.05 -1.09
C LEU A 115 -19.75 6.84 0.19
N TYR A 116 -18.72 6.87 1.02
CA TYR A 116 -18.65 7.71 2.19
C TYR A 116 -17.84 8.97 1.91
N ASP A 117 -18.35 10.13 2.31
CA ASP A 117 -17.63 11.39 2.32
C ASP A 117 -17.30 11.77 3.77
N ALA A 118 -16.03 11.61 4.12
CA ALA A 118 -15.53 11.86 5.46
C ALA A 118 -15.46 13.36 5.84
N ASP A 119 -15.55 14.26 4.86
CA ASP A 119 -15.54 15.70 5.11
C ASP A 119 -16.93 16.22 5.49
N SER A 120 -17.98 15.69 4.86
CA SER A 120 -19.38 16.00 5.19
C SER A 120 -19.99 15.04 6.21
N GLY A 121 -19.40 13.87 6.42
CA GLY A 121 -19.95 12.78 7.22
C GLY A 121 -21.16 12.10 6.57
N SER A 122 -21.33 12.22 5.26
CA SER A 122 -22.48 11.65 4.53
C SER A 122 -22.11 10.35 3.82
N ALA A 123 -23.05 9.41 3.76
CA ALA A 123 -22.95 8.21 2.94
C ALA A 123 -23.95 8.26 1.79
N THR A 124 -23.56 7.78 0.61
CA THR A 124 -24.40 7.66 -0.58
C THR A 124 -24.25 6.26 -1.16
N THR A 125 -25.36 5.58 -1.41
CA THR A 125 -25.36 4.27 -2.08
C THR A 125 -24.94 4.44 -3.54
N MET A 126 -24.02 3.60 -3.99
CA MET A 126 -23.62 3.52 -5.40
C MET A 126 -24.54 2.54 -6.16
N PRO A 127 -24.59 2.60 -7.50
CA PRO A 127 -25.25 1.57 -8.29
C PRO A 127 -24.71 0.18 -7.95
N TYR A 128 -25.57 -0.84 -8.08
CA TYR A 128 -25.14 -2.23 -7.94
C TYR A 128 -24.03 -2.56 -8.93
N ILE A 129 -23.06 -3.33 -8.47
CA ILE A 129 -21.98 -3.82 -9.31
C ILE A 129 -22.54 -5.03 -10.05
N GLU A 130 -22.55 -4.97 -11.38
CA GLU A 130 -23.03 -6.08 -12.19
C GLU A 130 -22.06 -7.26 -12.12
N GLY A 131 -22.51 -8.34 -11.46
CA GLY A 131 -21.77 -9.60 -11.33
C GLY A 131 -20.80 -9.66 -10.13
N PRO A 132 -20.28 -10.85 -9.83
CA PRO A 132 -19.39 -11.05 -8.69
C PRO A 132 -18.05 -10.35 -8.94
N LEU A 133 -17.58 -9.59 -7.96
CA LEU A 133 -16.25 -8.97 -7.93
C LEU A 133 -15.13 -10.02 -7.81
N GLY A 134 -15.46 -11.20 -7.29
CA GLY A 134 -14.50 -12.28 -7.04
C GLY A 134 -13.61 -11.98 -5.84
N SER A 135 -12.57 -12.80 -5.64
CA SER A 135 -11.63 -12.58 -4.53
C SER A 135 -10.68 -11.43 -4.84
N GLU A 136 -10.61 -10.45 -3.94
CA GLU A 136 -9.65 -9.32 -3.95
C GLU A 136 -9.68 -8.46 -5.23
N PRO A 137 -10.80 -7.77 -5.53
CA PRO A 137 -10.87 -6.86 -6.66
C PRO A 137 -9.92 -5.66 -6.49
N THR A 138 -9.28 -5.23 -7.59
CA THR A 138 -8.50 -4.00 -7.60
C THR A 138 -9.35 -2.85 -8.15
N PHE A 139 -9.68 -1.88 -7.29
CA PHE A 139 -10.39 -0.67 -7.70
C PHE A 139 -9.42 0.45 -8.09
N ILE A 140 -9.66 1.06 -9.25
CA ILE A 140 -8.80 2.10 -9.83
C ILE A 140 -9.65 3.33 -10.09
N SER A 141 -9.38 4.39 -9.34
CA SER A 141 -10.02 5.68 -9.54
C SER A 141 -9.22 6.53 -10.52
N VAL A 142 -9.89 6.96 -11.59
CA VAL A 142 -9.33 7.86 -12.61
C VAL A 142 -10.00 9.22 -12.45
N ALA A 143 -9.20 10.25 -12.21
CA ALA A 143 -9.73 11.61 -12.11
C ALA A 143 -10.21 12.11 -13.47
N GLY A 144 -11.36 12.77 -13.52
CA GLY A 144 -11.88 13.39 -14.73
C GLY A 144 -11.06 14.61 -15.16
N ALA A 145 -11.08 14.93 -16.45
CA ALA A 145 -10.42 16.11 -16.98
C ALA A 145 -11.29 17.36 -16.75
N GLY A 146 -10.81 18.28 -15.91
CA GLY A 146 -11.44 19.59 -15.71
C GLY A 146 -12.77 19.53 -14.95
N LYS A 147 -13.91 19.60 -15.66
CA LYS A 147 -15.28 19.55 -15.08
C LYS A 147 -15.94 18.18 -15.19
N GLU A 148 -15.29 17.22 -15.84
CA GLU A 148 -15.82 15.86 -15.98
C GLU A 148 -15.78 15.12 -14.63
N GLU A 149 -16.82 14.32 -14.38
CA GLU A 149 -16.83 13.42 -13.22
C GLU A 149 -15.74 12.35 -13.39
N GLY A 150 -15.05 12.03 -12.29
CA GLY A 150 -14.06 10.94 -12.30
C GLY A 150 -14.71 9.59 -12.53
N SER A 151 -13.95 8.66 -13.10
CA SER A 151 -14.39 7.29 -13.36
C SER A 151 -13.78 6.31 -12.36
N LEU A 152 -14.52 5.25 -12.07
CA LEU A 152 -14.07 4.15 -11.23
C LEU A 152 -14.06 2.88 -12.07
N TYR A 153 -12.92 2.22 -12.11
CA TYR A 153 -12.75 0.92 -12.75
C TYR A 153 -12.53 -0.14 -11.68
N ALA A 154 -13.13 -1.31 -11.84
CA ALA A 154 -12.89 -2.47 -11.00
C ALA A 154 -12.25 -3.56 -11.86
N MET A 155 -11.12 -4.09 -11.40
CA MET A 155 -10.47 -5.23 -12.03
C MET A 155 -10.71 -6.46 -11.16
N THR A 156 -11.52 -7.39 -11.68
CA THR A 156 -11.95 -8.60 -10.99
C THR A 156 -11.12 -9.78 -11.43
N ASN A 157 -10.82 -10.68 -10.50
CA ASN A 157 -10.16 -11.94 -10.80
C ASN A 157 -11.23 -13.04 -10.79
N HIS A 158 -11.71 -13.43 -11.98
CA HIS A 158 -12.64 -14.55 -12.09
C HIS A 158 -11.87 -15.87 -12.01
N TYR A 159 -12.18 -16.69 -11.00
CA TYR A 159 -11.83 -18.10 -11.04
C TYR A 159 -12.54 -18.76 -12.23
N LEU A 160 -11.81 -19.03 -13.30
CA LEU A 160 -12.25 -20.06 -14.22
C LEU A 160 -12.13 -21.38 -13.45
N GLU A 161 -13.23 -22.12 -13.28
CA GLU A 161 -13.38 -23.37 -12.52
C GLU A 161 -12.37 -24.50 -12.86
N HIS A 162 -11.43 -24.26 -13.77
CA HIS A 162 -10.45 -25.23 -14.27
C HIS A 162 -8.98 -24.77 -14.22
N SER A 163 -8.66 -23.60 -13.63
CA SER A 163 -7.28 -23.14 -13.46
C SER A 163 -6.86 -23.07 -11.99
N PHE A 164 -5.92 -23.93 -11.58
CA PHE A 164 -5.27 -23.90 -10.26
C PHE A 164 -4.37 -22.66 -10.01
N HIS A 165 -4.38 -21.67 -10.91
CA HIS A 165 -3.55 -20.47 -10.81
C HIS A 165 -4.46 -19.25 -10.65
N SER A 166 -4.63 -18.77 -9.41
CA SER A 166 -5.16 -17.44 -9.15
C SER A 166 -4.25 -16.43 -9.83
N SER A 167 -4.80 -15.59 -10.70
CA SER A 167 -4.05 -14.58 -11.45
C SER A 167 -4.32 -13.22 -10.84
N THR A 168 -3.61 -12.88 -9.76
CA THR A 168 -3.79 -11.61 -9.06
C THR A 168 -3.11 -10.46 -9.81
N VAL A 169 -3.72 -9.28 -9.72
CA VAL A 169 -3.10 -8.03 -10.18
C VAL A 169 -1.97 -7.72 -9.21
N ARG A 170 -0.74 -7.82 -9.69
CA ARG A 170 0.44 -7.56 -8.87
C ARG A 170 0.68 -6.07 -8.69
N SER A 171 0.49 -5.31 -9.76
CA SER A 171 0.73 -3.89 -9.78
C SER A 171 -0.03 -3.18 -10.87
N TYR A 172 -0.31 -1.90 -10.63
CA TYR A 172 -1.02 -1.08 -11.60
C TYR A 172 -0.64 0.40 -11.46
N THR A 173 -0.98 1.17 -12.48
CA THR A 173 -0.89 2.62 -12.45
C THR A 173 -1.79 3.25 -13.50
N VAL A 174 -2.00 4.56 -13.38
CA VAL A 174 -2.80 5.36 -14.30
C VAL A 174 -1.90 6.42 -14.93
N VAL A 175 -1.83 6.43 -16.25
CA VAL A 175 -0.95 7.30 -17.05
C VAL A 175 -1.75 8.12 -18.06
N ASP A 176 -1.06 9.00 -18.78
CA ASP A 176 -1.63 9.87 -19.83
C ASP A 176 -2.90 10.62 -19.35
N GLY A 177 -2.79 11.21 -18.15
CA GLY A 177 -3.87 11.99 -17.55
C GLY A 177 -5.15 11.21 -17.23
N GLY A 178 -5.08 9.89 -17.13
CA GLY A 178 -6.25 9.04 -16.93
C GLY A 178 -6.70 8.26 -18.17
N ARG A 179 -6.05 8.47 -19.32
CA ARG A 179 -6.42 7.78 -20.56
C ARG A 179 -6.04 6.30 -20.58
N THR A 180 -4.98 5.94 -19.87
CA THR A 180 -4.49 4.56 -19.91
C THR A 180 -4.24 4.03 -18.50
N ILE A 181 -4.88 2.90 -18.21
CA ILE A 181 -4.57 2.11 -17.02
C ILE A 181 -3.56 1.03 -17.44
N CYS A 182 -2.40 1.00 -16.80
CA CYS A 182 -1.40 -0.03 -17.00
C CYS A 182 -1.47 -1.00 -15.81
N ALA A 183 -1.59 -2.29 -16.08
CA ALA A 183 -1.69 -3.30 -15.04
C ALA A 183 -0.85 -4.54 -15.39
N SER A 184 -0.23 -5.09 -14.37
CA SER A 184 0.58 -6.30 -14.43
C SER A 184 -0.09 -7.42 -13.67
N ILE A 185 -0.22 -8.56 -14.35
CA ILE A 185 -0.74 -9.78 -13.75
C ILE A 185 0.44 -10.74 -13.58
N GLU A 186 0.59 -11.29 -12.38
CA GLU A 186 1.67 -12.24 -12.10
C GLU A 186 1.61 -13.41 -13.08
N SER A 187 2.77 -13.82 -13.61
CA SER A 187 2.94 -14.88 -14.63
C SER A 187 2.31 -14.65 -16.01
N LYS A 188 1.51 -13.59 -16.24
CA LYS A 188 0.86 -13.32 -17.56
C LYS A 188 1.46 -12.15 -18.35
N GLY A 189 2.03 -11.17 -17.65
CA GLY A 189 2.65 -9.98 -18.24
C GLY A 189 1.88 -8.70 -17.97
N THR A 190 2.18 -7.68 -18.76
CA THR A 190 1.64 -6.32 -18.61
C THR A 190 0.63 -5.99 -19.71
N TYR A 191 -0.44 -5.29 -19.34
CA TYR A 191 -1.53 -4.90 -20.21
C TYR A 191 -1.88 -3.43 -20.03
N TRP A 192 -2.42 -2.84 -21.09
CA TRP A 192 -2.96 -1.48 -21.09
C TRP A 192 -4.43 -1.52 -21.38
N PHE A 193 -5.17 -0.73 -20.63
CA PHE A 193 -6.58 -0.48 -20.85
C PHE A 193 -6.76 0.97 -21.24
N ASP A 194 -7.26 1.20 -22.46
CA ASP A 194 -7.65 2.54 -22.90
C ASP A 194 -9.02 2.87 -22.31
N THR A 195 -9.09 3.90 -21.47
CA THR A 195 -10.30 4.29 -20.74
C THR A 195 -11.36 4.93 -21.64
N ARG A 196 -11.05 5.22 -22.91
CA ARG A 196 -11.97 5.78 -23.89
C ARG A 196 -12.53 4.72 -24.84
N SER A 197 -11.70 3.79 -25.33
CA SER A 197 -12.19 2.69 -26.17
C SER A 197 -12.71 1.50 -25.35
N HIS A 198 -12.35 1.42 -24.07
CA HIS A 198 -12.61 0.29 -23.18
C HIS A 198 -11.98 -1.01 -23.67
N GLU A 199 -10.84 -0.91 -24.35
CA GLU A 199 -10.14 -2.06 -24.92
C GLU A 199 -8.84 -2.35 -24.17
N TRP A 200 -8.56 -3.63 -24.01
CA TRP A 200 -7.29 -4.13 -23.48
C TRP A 200 -6.32 -4.44 -24.61
N GLN A 201 -5.07 -4.00 -24.44
CA GLN A 201 -3.95 -4.37 -25.29
C GLN A 201 -2.83 -4.97 -24.44
N LYS A 202 -2.21 -6.05 -24.91
CA LYS A 202 -1.02 -6.60 -24.25
C LYS A 202 0.18 -5.69 -24.51
N ALA A 203 0.78 -5.19 -23.44
CA ALA A 203 1.97 -4.33 -23.49
C ALA A 203 3.24 -5.15 -23.71
N GLY A 204 3.34 -6.30 -23.04
CA GLY A 204 4.45 -7.24 -23.16
C GLY A 204 4.37 -8.41 -22.20
N ASP A 205 5.23 -9.40 -22.38
CA ASP A 205 5.35 -10.59 -21.50
C ASP A 205 6.10 -10.29 -20.19
N TRP A 206 6.62 -9.07 -20.04
CA TRP A 206 7.27 -8.60 -18.83
C TRP A 206 6.24 -8.12 -17.79
N VAL A 207 6.64 -8.13 -16.53
CA VAL A 207 5.82 -7.68 -15.38
C VAL A 207 6.46 -6.41 -14.82
N LEU A 208 5.64 -5.44 -14.41
CA LEU A 208 6.09 -4.22 -13.75
C LEU A 208 6.93 -4.57 -12.51
N PRO A 209 8.09 -3.93 -12.29
CA PRO A 209 9.06 -4.31 -11.27
C PRO A 209 8.67 -3.84 -9.86
N PHE A 210 7.39 -3.64 -9.59
CA PHE A 210 6.84 -3.15 -8.31
C PHE A 210 5.52 -3.86 -7.97
N GLN A 211 5.06 -3.69 -6.74
CA GLN A 211 3.77 -4.18 -6.26
C GLN A 211 2.84 -3.02 -5.90
N GLY A 212 1.53 -3.26 -5.99
CA GLY A 212 0.51 -2.24 -5.73
C GLY A 212 0.52 -1.11 -6.75
N ARG A 213 0.16 0.09 -6.29
CA ARG A 213 0.01 1.28 -7.15
C ARG A 213 1.31 2.06 -7.28
N ALA A 214 1.68 2.44 -8.51
CA ALA A 214 2.69 3.47 -8.73
C ALA A 214 2.08 4.88 -8.67
N GLU A 215 2.72 5.78 -7.92
CA GLU A 215 2.30 7.17 -7.73
C GLU A 215 3.22 8.13 -8.47
N TYR A 216 2.70 8.85 -9.47
CA TYR A 216 3.45 9.91 -10.16
C TYR A 216 3.36 11.23 -9.42
N ILE A 217 4.51 11.88 -9.25
CA ILE A 217 4.62 13.13 -8.51
C ILE A 217 5.14 14.20 -9.45
N SER A 218 4.22 15.05 -9.90
CA SER A 218 4.51 16.12 -10.87
C SER A 218 5.59 17.09 -10.38
N GLU A 219 5.66 17.35 -9.06
CA GLU A 219 6.62 18.25 -8.45
C GLU A 219 8.06 17.70 -8.49
N LEU A 220 8.20 16.37 -8.58
CA LEU A 220 9.48 15.65 -8.61
C LEU A 220 9.78 15.05 -9.99
N ASP A 221 8.84 15.16 -10.93
CA ASP A 221 8.86 14.50 -12.24
C ASP A 221 9.28 13.03 -12.19
N THR A 222 8.80 12.31 -11.17
CA THR A 222 9.28 10.96 -10.82
C THR A 222 8.12 10.11 -10.30
N TRP A 223 8.16 8.81 -10.61
CA TRP A 223 7.26 7.81 -10.07
C TRP A 223 7.81 7.21 -8.79
N PHE A 224 6.96 6.99 -7.79
CA PHE A 224 7.28 6.29 -6.57
C PHE A 224 6.51 4.98 -6.48
N VAL A 225 7.20 3.91 -6.10
CA VAL A 225 6.67 2.55 -6.12
C VAL A 225 7.23 1.73 -4.95
N ILE A 226 6.53 0.65 -4.58
CA ILE A 226 7.03 -0.32 -3.60
C ILE A 226 7.67 -1.49 -4.35
N GLN A 227 8.95 -1.74 -4.07
CA GLN A 227 9.67 -2.88 -4.63
C GLN A 227 9.09 -4.19 -4.07
N PRO A 228 8.92 -5.24 -4.89
CA PRO A 228 8.38 -6.48 -4.41
C PRO A 228 9.35 -7.22 -3.47
N TYR A 229 8.80 -8.02 -2.56
CA TYR A 229 9.49 -8.90 -1.60
C TYR A 229 10.30 -8.20 -0.50
N ASN A 230 10.92 -7.06 -0.79
CA ASN A 230 11.69 -6.28 0.17
C ASN A 230 10.90 -5.07 0.70
N ASP A 231 9.78 -4.74 0.06
CA ASP A 231 8.90 -3.62 0.38
C ASP A 231 9.59 -2.26 0.43
N HIS A 232 10.76 -2.12 -0.21
CA HIS A 232 11.49 -0.86 -0.23
C HIS A 232 10.77 0.16 -1.11
N LEU A 233 10.83 1.43 -0.71
CA LEU A 233 10.39 2.50 -1.59
C LEU A 233 11.43 2.69 -2.69
N CYS A 234 10.98 2.80 -3.94
CA CYS A 234 11.82 3.06 -5.09
C CYS A 234 11.27 4.21 -5.91
N ALA A 235 12.15 4.86 -6.66
CA ALA A 235 11.79 5.81 -7.70
C ALA A 235 11.88 5.16 -9.09
N SER A 236 11.17 5.69 -10.07
CA SER A 236 11.39 5.39 -11.48
C SER A 236 11.14 6.63 -12.31
N SER A 237 12.16 7.11 -13.01
CA SER A 237 12.04 8.24 -13.92
C SER A 237 11.59 7.81 -15.32
N ASP A 238 11.79 6.53 -15.66
CA ASP A 238 11.57 6.04 -17.02
C ASP A 238 10.24 5.30 -17.19
N LEU A 239 9.44 5.15 -16.12
CA LEU A 239 8.20 4.36 -16.14
C LEU A 239 7.29 4.73 -17.32
N ALA A 240 6.94 6.02 -17.46
CA ALA A 240 6.08 6.49 -18.56
C ALA A 240 6.68 6.25 -19.95
N THR A 241 7.99 6.52 -20.11
CA THR A 241 8.69 6.30 -21.39
C THR A 241 8.81 4.82 -21.73
N ALA A 242 9.10 3.98 -20.75
CA ALA A 242 9.21 2.54 -20.91
C ALA A 242 7.87 1.94 -21.33
N MET A 243 6.78 2.42 -20.74
CA MET A 243 5.43 2.05 -21.15
C MET A 243 5.17 2.48 -22.60
N ALA A 244 5.46 3.73 -22.99
CA ALA A 244 5.28 4.16 -24.38
C ALA A 244 6.09 3.31 -25.39
N ASP A 245 7.28 2.86 -25.00
CA ASP A 245 8.18 2.06 -25.82
C ASP A 245 7.91 0.53 -25.75
N HIS A 246 6.84 0.08 -25.07
CA HIS A 246 6.54 -1.34 -24.84
C HIS A 246 7.67 -2.15 -24.15
N ARG A 247 8.50 -1.49 -23.34
CA ARG A 247 9.63 -2.11 -22.63
C ARG A 247 9.40 -2.16 -21.12
N ALA A 248 10.09 -3.08 -20.45
CA ALA A 248 10.11 -3.11 -19.00
C ALA A 248 10.77 -1.82 -18.45
N PRO A 249 10.14 -1.14 -17.47
CA PRO A 249 10.73 0.01 -16.80
C PRO A 249 11.81 -0.41 -15.81
N THR A 250 12.64 0.54 -15.40
CA THR A 250 13.70 0.28 -14.41
C THR A 250 13.41 1.00 -13.10
N LEU A 251 13.64 0.30 -11.99
CA LEU A 251 13.65 0.94 -10.68
C LEU A 251 14.99 1.60 -10.43
N GLN A 252 14.93 2.81 -9.91
CA GLN A 252 16.05 3.65 -9.52
C GLN A 252 15.87 4.04 -8.05
N HIS A 253 16.98 4.40 -7.38
CA HIS A 253 16.98 4.89 -6.00
C HIS A 253 16.14 4.05 -5.01
N VAL A 254 16.75 3.06 -4.39
CA VAL A 254 16.09 2.18 -3.41
C VAL A 254 16.28 2.75 -2.01
N TRP A 255 15.18 3.01 -1.31
CA TRP A 255 15.18 3.48 0.08
C TRP A 255 14.62 2.42 1.02
N LYS A 256 15.48 1.97 1.94
CA LYS A 256 15.06 1.19 3.11
C LYS A 256 14.54 2.16 4.16
N TYR A 257 13.24 2.13 4.43
CA TYR A 257 12.61 3.01 5.42
C TYR A 257 12.27 2.32 6.74
N LEU A 258 12.29 0.98 6.76
CA LEU A 258 11.91 0.18 7.92
C LEU A 258 12.98 -0.87 8.22
N ASP A 259 13.48 -0.86 9.44
CA ASP A 259 14.39 -1.86 9.99
C ASP A 259 13.62 -2.70 11.01
N LEU A 260 13.20 -3.90 10.59
CA LEU A 260 12.48 -4.83 11.46
C LEU A 260 13.46 -5.73 12.21
N PRO A 261 13.28 -5.91 13.53
CA PRO A 261 14.13 -6.79 14.31
C PRO A 261 13.91 -8.26 13.93
N TYR A 262 14.91 -9.08 14.20
CA TYR A 262 14.80 -10.53 14.15
C TYR A 262 15.49 -11.12 15.36
N GLU A 263 14.76 -11.91 16.13
CA GLU A 263 15.27 -12.54 17.34
C GLU A 263 15.31 -14.05 17.14
N SER A 264 16.40 -14.70 17.56
CA SER A 264 16.48 -16.16 17.56
C SER A 264 17.34 -16.70 18.69
N GLU A 265 16.92 -17.83 19.24
CA GLU A 265 17.60 -18.58 20.28
C GLU A 265 17.73 -20.05 19.86
N TYR A 266 18.88 -20.66 20.13
CA TYR A 266 19.16 -22.07 19.86
C TYR A 266 19.50 -22.80 21.14
N ILE A 267 18.74 -23.85 21.45
CA ILE A 267 18.92 -24.69 22.62
C ILE A 267 19.31 -26.10 22.16
N VAL A 268 20.53 -26.51 22.51
CA VAL A 268 21.02 -27.87 22.24
C VAL A 268 20.59 -28.81 23.37
N LEU A 269 19.77 -29.80 23.05
CA LEU A 269 19.27 -30.76 24.03
C LEU A 269 20.38 -31.76 24.42
N LYS A 270 20.52 -32.00 25.73
CA LYS A 270 21.49 -32.95 26.30
C LYS A 270 20.80 -34.27 26.67
N GLY A 271 21.59 -35.34 26.86
CA GLY A 271 21.09 -36.63 27.33
C GLY A 271 20.60 -37.54 26.21
N ARG A 272 19.41 -38.15 26.36
CA ARG A 272 18.82 -39.09 25.37
C ARG A 272 18.41 -38.42 24.05
N LEU A 273 18.38 -37.09 23.99
CA LEU A 273 18.01 -36.27 22.83
C LEU A 273 19.23 -35.61 22.15
N ARG A 274 20.43 -36.21 22.27
CA ARG A 274 21.65 -35.72 21.61
C ARG A 274 21.44 -35.64 20.09
N GLY A 275 21.71 -34.46 19.52
CA GLY A 275 21.57 -34.21 18.08
C GLY A 275 20.28 -33.49 17.68
N ILE A 276 19.35 -33.28 18.62
CA ILE A 276 18.13 -32.49 18.40
C ILE A 276 18.34 -31.09 18.96
N SER A 277 18.06 -30.08 18.13
CA SER A 277 18.04 -28.66 18.51
C SER A 277 16.62 -28.14 18.59
N LEU A 278 16.34 -27.38 19.64
CA LEU A 278 15.16 -26.52 19.72
C LEU A 278 15.59 -25.11 19.30
N ARG A 279 14.93 -24.55 18.29
CA ARG A 279 15.08 -23.15 17.88
C ARG A 279 13.81 -22.40 18.25
N ARG A 280 13.97 -21.21 18.81
CA ARG A 280 12.87 -20.26 18.96
C ARG A 280 13.25 -19.02 18.19
N SER A 281 12.35 -18.47 17.40
CA SER A 281 12.56 -17.18 16.76
C SER A 281 11.32 -16.33 16.83
N ARG A 282 11.53 -15.01 16.81
CA ARG A 282 10.50 -14.02 16.67
C ARG A 282 10.87 -13.15 15.48
N ASN A 283 9.94 -13.02 14.54
CA ASN A 283 10.10 -12.17 13.39
C ASN A 283 9.01 -11.07 13.43
N TRP A 284 9.32 -9.95 12.81
CA TRP A 284 8.31 -8.98 12.42
C TRP A 284 8.40 -8.89 10.91
N SER A 285 7.35 -9.28 10.21
CA SER A 285 7.30 -9.27 8.75
C SER A 285 6.21 -8.32 8.26
N PRO A 286 6.48 -7.52 7.22
CA PRO A 286 5.43 -6.81 6.52
C PRO A 286 4.47 -7.82 5.90
N ASP A 287 3.17 -7.62 6.10
CA ASP A 287 2.11 -8.38 5.46
C ASP A 287 1.56 -7.61 4.24
N SER A 288 1.28 -6.32 4.43
CA SER A 288 0.87 -5.41 3.37
C SER A 288 1.51 -4.03 3.52
N VAL A 289 1.75 -3.37 2.38
CA VAL A 289 2.34 -2.03 2.31
C VAL A 289 1.61 -1.15 1.31
N ASP A 290 1.07 -0.04 1.82
CA ASP A 290 0.37 0.97 1.02
C ASP A 290 1.14 2.28 0.99
N LEU A 291 1.28 2.84 -0.20
CA LEU A 291 1.87 4.16 -0.44
C LEU A 291 0.77 5.19 -0.69
N LEU A 292 0.67 6.20 0.18
CA LEU A 292 -0.26 7.31 0.03
C LEU A 292 0.50 8.62 -0.20
N ASN A 293 0.28 9.22 -1.37
CA ASN A 293 0.78 10.55 -1.68
C ASN A 293 -0.02 11.65 -0.94
N LEU A 294 0.67 12.45 -0.11
CA LEU A 294 0.10 13.56 0.65
C LEU A 294 0.27 14.93 -0.02
N GLY A 295 0.95 14.99 -1.16
CA GLY A 295 1.20 16.20 -1.95
C GLY A 295 2.41 17.00 -1.46
N GLY A 296 3.02 17.76 -2.37
CA GLY A 296 4.21 18.57 -2.09
C GLY A 296 5.44 17.74 -1.69
N GLY A 297 5.62 16.56 -2.29
CA GLY A 297 6.76 15.67 -2.02
C GLY A 297 6.66 14.87 -0.71
N ARG A 298 5.49 14.86 -0.06
CA ARG A 298 5.26 14.11 1.19
C ARG A 298 4.42 12.88 0.95
N PHE A 299 4.74 11.81 1.68
CA PHE A 299 4.09 10.51 1.57
C PHE A 299 3.83 9.92 2.96
N CYS A 300 2.76 9.15 3.06
CA CYS A 300 2.56 8.21 4.16
C CYS A 300 2.74 6.80 3.60
N ILE A 301 3.65 6.03 4.18
CA ILE A 301 3.77 4.60 3.91
C ILE A 301 3.12 3.89 5.10
N ALA A 302 2.04 3.15 4.84
CA ALA A 302 1.38 2.32 5.84
C ALA A 302 1.86 0.88 5.66
N THR A 303 2.45 0.31 6.71
CA THR A 303 2.93 -1.07 6.70
C THR A 303 2.23 -1.84 7.80
N VAL A 304 1.46 -2.86 7.42
CA VAL A 304 0.89 -3.83 8.35
C VAL A 304 1.98 -4.84 8.67
N ILE A 305 2.22 -5.05 9.96
CA ILE A 305 3.28 -5.93 10.47
C ILE A 305 2.65 -7.05 11.26
N GLN A 306 3.02 -8.27 10.91
CA GLN A 306 2.75 -9.46 11.71
C GLN A 306 3.93 -9.73 12.63
N ASP A 307 3.64 -9.88 13.92
CA ASP A 307 4.57 -10.36 14.94
C ASP A 307 4.43 -11.89 15.04
N GLN A 308 5.34 -12.63 14.41
CA GLN A 308 5.26 -14.08 14.38
C GLN A 308 6.30 -14.70 15.31
N ARG A 309 5.87 -15.70 16.08
CA ARG A 309 6.75 -16.57 16.85
C ARG A 309 6.81 -17.93 16.21
N THR A 310 8.03 -18.39 15.96
CA THR A 310 8.30 -19.72 15.43
C THR A 310 9.05 -20.55 16.46
N VAL A 311 8.55 -21.76 16.74
CA VAL A 311 9.25 -22.79 17.50
C VAL A 311 9.59 -23.93 16.56
N SER A 312 10.87 -24.25 16.41
CA SER A 312 11.33 -25.38 15.60
C SER A 312 11.98 -26.46 16.45
N PHE A 313 11.59 -27.71 16.23
CA PHE A 313 12.15 -28.89 16.87
C PHE A 313 12.61 -29.88 15.79
N GLY A 314 13.93 -29.96 15.57
CA GLY A 314 14.46 -30.71 14.43
C GLY A 314 14.04 -30.07 13.10
N TYR A 315 13.28 -30.80 12.27
CA TYR A 315 12.73 -30.33 10.99
C TYR A 315 11.30 -29.81 11.09
N GLU A 316 10.63 -30.02 12.22
CA GLU A 316 9.28 -29.53 12.45
C GLU A 316 9.35 -28.08 12.95
N SER A 317 8.50 -27.23 12.42
CA SER A 317 8.36 -25.84 12.84
C SER A 317 6.89 -25.49 12.98
N ASP A 318 6.55 -24.84 14.08
CA ASP A 318 5.25 -24.26 14.33
C ASP A 318 5.40 -22.75 14.39
N THR A 319 4.51 -22.01 13.72
CA THR A 319 4.55 -20.54 13.64
C THR A 319 3.18 -19.99 14.00
N GLU A 320 3.15 -19.09 14.98
CA GLU A 320 1.96 -18.43 15.46
C GLU A 320 2.11 -16.91 15.31
N THR A 321 1.06 -16.23 14.83
CA THR A 321 0.98 -14.76 14.83
C THR A 321 0.47 -14.29 16.18
N GLU A 322 1.32 -13.62 16.96
CA GLU A 322 0.96 -13.11 18.29
C GLU A 322 0.13 -11.83 18.21
N ALA A 323 0.47 -10.97 17.26
CA ALA A 323 -0.15 -9.67 17.09
C ALA A 323 0.02 -9.18 15.66
N GLU A 324 -0.89 -8.31 15.27
CA GLU A 324 -0.83 -7.52 14.05
C GLU A 324 -0.97 -6.05 14.40
N PHE A 325 -0.15 -5.20 13.78
CA PHE A 325 -0.21 -3.76 14.00
C PHE A 325 0.28 -2.99 12.78
N VAL A 326 -0.16 -1.74 12.66
CA VAL A 326 0.23 -0.84 11.57
C VAL A 326 1.32 0.13 12.00
N VAL A 327 2.33 0.31 11.15
CA VAL A 327 3.34 1.36 11.25
C VAL A 327 3.11 2.37 10.14
N LEU A 328 2.91 3.63 10.52
CA LEU A 328 2.76 4.74 9.58
C LEU A 328 4.06 5.54 9.54
N SER A 329 4.72 5.53 8.39
CA SER A 329 5.98 6.24 8.15
C SER A 329 5.72 7.47 7.29
N GLY A 330 6.05 8.66 7.81
CA GLY A 330 6.02 9.91 7.06
C GLY A 330 7.33 10.14 6.33
N LEU A 331 7.29 10.25 5.00
CA LEU A 331 8.46 10.55 4.18
C LEU A 331 8.29 11.91 3.48
N GLU A 332 9.30 12.75 3.53
CA GLU A 332 9.36 14.02 2.80
C GLU A 332 10.58 14.02 1.89
N VAL A 333 10.35 14.10 0.58
CA VAL A 333 11.39 14.18 -0.44
C VAL A 333 11.67 15.65 -0.74
N VAL A 334 12.87 16.11 -0.41
CA VAL A 334 13.30 17.50 -0.60
C VAL A 334 14.12 17.62 -1.89
N CYS A 335 13.73 18.53 -2.78
CA CYS A 335 14.30 18.66 -4.13
C CYS A 335 15.79 19.04 -4.16
N ASP A 336 16.38 19.52 -3.07
CA ASP A 336 17.78 19.95 -3.01
C ASP A 336 18.79 18.80 -3.23
N MET A 337 18.33 17.53 -3.26
CA MET A 337 19.17 16.33 -3.39
C MET A 337 18.93 15.49 -4.66
N MET A 338 18.08 15.90 -5.60
CA MET A 338 18.08 15.26 -6.92
C MET A 338 19.13 15.95 -7.80
N PRO A 339 20.24 15.29 -8.19
CA PRO A 339 21.11 15.85 -9.20
C PRO A 339 20.24 16.11 -10.43
N ALA A 340 20.31 17.36 -10.93
CA ALA A 340 19.53 17.79 -12.07
C ALA A 340 19.61 16.71 -13.17
N ILE A 341 18.46 16.12 -13.50
CA ILE A 341 18.37 15.29 -14.69
C ILE A 341 18.78 16.21 -15.83
N GLU A 342 19.97 15.99 -16.36
CA GLU A 342 20.43 16.65 -17.58
C GLU A 342 19.40 16.31 -18.64
N LYS A 343 18.46 17.23 -18.87
CA LYS A 343 17.76 17.30 -20.14
C LYS A 343 18.86 17.45 -21.16
N LYS A 344 19.21 16.37 -21.84
CA LYS A 344 19.87 16.42 -23.15
C LYS A 344 18.91 17.11 -24.11
N GLY A 345 18.82 18.43 -23.98
CA GLY A 345 18.37 19.31 -25.02
C GLY A 345 19.52 19.47 -26.01
N GLY A 346 19.21 19.40 -27.29
CA GLY A 346 20.16 19.74 -28.34
C GLY A 346 20.06 18.82 -29.53
N SER A 347 19.05 19.08 -30.35
CA SER A 347 19.17 18.98 -31.81
C SER A 347 20.53 19.45 -32.28
N GLU A 348 21.21 18.64 -33.09
CA GLU A 348 22.00 19.09 -34.24
C GLU A 348 22.32 17.90 -35.16
N TRP A 349 21.94 18.10 -36.43
CA TRP A 349 22.03 17.26 -37.65
C TRP A 349 20.95 16.22 -37.90
#